data_AF-A0A848LXQ0-F1
#
_entry.id   AF-A0A848LXQ0-F1
#
_cell.length_a   1.000
_cell.length_b   1.000
_cell.length_c   1.000
_cell.angle_alpha   90.00
_cell.angle_beta   90.00
_cell.angle_gamma   90.00
#
_symmetry.space_group_name_H-M   'P 1'
#
loop_
_entity.id
_entity.type
_entity.pdbx_description
1 polymer ?
#
loop_
_entity_poly.entity_id
_entity_poly.type
_entity_poly.pdbx_seq_one_letter_code
_entity_poly.pdbx_strand_id
1 'polypeptide(L)' 'MSVGGDGMGEVARVELLHDRRGWGVEVETREGAVRRYRYGSEAQARYFAAVFALGPRVLPPALPARRKRSRRAA' A
#
# COMPACT_ATOMS: atom_id res chain seq x y z
N MET A 1 6.97 -15.96 21.62
CA MET A 1 7.01 -14.53 21.26
C MET A 1 6.56 -14.42 19.81
N SER A 2 5.26 -14.20 19.61
CA SER A 2 4.67 -14.08 18.27
C SER A 2 5.00 -12.71 17.70
N VAL A 3 5.77 -12.69 16.63
CA VAL A 3 6.04 -11.48 15.85
C VAL A 3 4.73 -11.04 15.18
N GLY A 4 4.26 -9.84 15.54
CA GLY A 4 3.01 -9.25 15.07
C GLY A 4 2.98 -9.13 13.55
N GLY A 5 2.10 -9.91 12.93
CA GLY A 5 1.68 -9.76 11.55
C GLY A 5 0.31 -9.10 11.50
N ASP A 6 0.25 -7.78 11.69
CA ASP A 6 -0.93 -6.96 11.34
C ASP A 6 -1.01 -6.83 9.82
N GLY A 7 -1.20 -7.98 9.16
CA GLY A 7 -1.38 -8.11 7.74
C GLY A 7 -2.73 -7.51 7.35
N MET A 8 -2.72 -6.21 7.04
CA MET A 8 -3.75 -5.47 6.31
C MET A 8 -5.12 -6.15 6.41
N GLY A 9 -5.80 -5.97 7.55
CA GLY A 9 -7.08 -6.60 7.86
C GLY A 9 -8.08 -6.47 6.72
N GLU A 10 -9.09 -7.35 6.70
CA GLU A 10 -10.04 -7.47 5.59
C GLU A 10 -10.49 -6.10 5.07
N VAL A 11 -10.26 -5.84 3.78
CA VAL A 11 -10.52 -4.54 3.17
C VAL A 11 -12.04 -4.34 3.08
N ALA A 12 -12.53 -3.29 3.74
CA ALA A 12 -13.94 -2.90 3.72
C ALA A 12 -14.24 -1.97 2.54
N ARG A 13 -13.35 -1.01 2.28
CA ARG A 13 -13.53 0.01 1.24
C ARG A 13 -12.19 0.43 0.65
N VAL A 14 -12.21 0.70 -0.64
CA VAL A 14 -11.07 1.28 -1.37
C VAL A 14 -11.55 2.49 -2.15
N GLU A 15 -10.89 3.62 -1.97
CA GLU A 15 -11.20 4.86 -2.67
C GLU A 15 -9.98 5.41 -3.40
N LEU A 16 -10.18 5.78 -4.67
CA LEU A 16 -9.16 6.47 -5.44
C LEU A 16 -9.20 7.96 -5.08
N LEU A 17 -8.08 8.49 -4.61
CA LEU A 17 -7.93 9.90 -4.30
C LEU A 17 -7.12 10.58 -5.39
N HIS A 18 -7.56 11.76 -5.81
CA HIS A 18 -6.81 12.65 -6.68
C HIS A 18 -6.74 14.03 -6.04
N ASP A 19 -5.53 14.55 -5.86
CA ASP A 19 -5.26 15.88 -5.33
C ASP A 19 -4.27 16.63 -6.24
N ARG A 20 -4.07 17.92 -6.01
CA ARG A 20 -3.05 18.73 -6.74
C ARG A 20 -1.64 18.13 -6.65
N ARG A 21 -1.38 17.28 -5.66
CA ARG A 21 -0.09 16.57 -5.47
C ARG A 21 -0.01 15.20 -6.17
N GLY A 22 -1.04 14.78 -6.88
CA GLY A 22 -1.07 13.53 -7.64
C GLY A 22 -2.15 12.54 -7.18
N TRP A 23 -1.91 11.26 -7.42
CA TRP A 23 -2.90 10.21 -7.21
C TRP A 23 -2.65 9.47 -5.91
N GLY A 24 -3.68 8.84 -5.37
CA GLY A 24 -3.60 8.07 -4.15
C GLY A 24 -4.73 7.07 -4.03
N VAL A 25 -4.59 6.17 -3.07
CA VAL A 25 -5.60 5.19 -2.72
C VAL A 25 -5.78 5.21 -1.23
N GLU A 26 -7.01 5.33 -0.78
CA GLU A 26 -7.40 5.16 0.60
C GLU A 26 -8.02 3.78 0.76
N VAL A 27 -7.57 3.05 1.79
CA VAL A 27 -8.04 1.72 2.11
C VAL A 27 -8.53 1.73 3.53
N GLU A 28 -9.81 1.44 3.71
CA GLU A 28 -10.43 1.24 5.01
C GLU A 28 -10.51 -0.27 5.28
N THR A 29 -9.97 -0.71 6.41
CA THR A 29 -10.13 -2.10 6.87
C THR A 29 -11.43 -2.24 7.65
N ARG A 30 -11.99 -3.45 7.73
CA ARG A 30 -13.17 -3.74 8.56
C ARG A 30 -12.99 -3.44 10.05
N GLU A 31 -11.74 -3.34 10.50
CA GLU A 31 -11.37 -2.94 11.85
C GLU A 31 -11.40 -1.42 12.05
N GLY A 32 -11.81 -0.66 11.03
CA GLY A 32 -11.89 0.80 11.05
C GLY A 32 -10.55 1.50 10.81
N ALA A 33 -9.49 0.78 10.44
CA ALA A 33 -8.20 1.38 10.16
C ALA A 33 -8.16 1.95 8.74
N VAL A 34 -7.86 3.24 8.60
CA VAL A 34 -7.72 3.91 7.31
C VAL A 34 -6.24 4.07 6.95
N ARG A 35 -5.85 3.56 5.78
CA ARG A 35 -4.48 3.67 5.23
C ARG A 35 -4.50 4.39 3.90
N ARG A 36 -3.66 5.43 3.76
CA ARG A 36 -3.56 6.22 2.53
C ARG A 36 -2.22 6.03 1.84
N TYR A 37 -2.27 5.65 0.57
CA TYR A 37 -1.12 5.47 -0.32
C TYR A 37 -1.11 6.57 -1.38
N ARG A 38 0.08 7.04 -1.77
CA ARG A 38 0.26 8.06 -2.83
C ARG A 38 1.08 7.49 -3.97
N TYR A 39 0.71 7.87 -5.18
CA TYR A 39 1.26 7.38 -6.43
C TYR A 39 1.52 8.53 -7.41
N GLY A 40 2.55 8.37 -8.23
CA GLY A 40 2.96 9.37 -9.21
C GLY A 40 2.07 9.42 -10.45
N SER A 41 1.23 8.40 -10.67
CA SER A 41 0.34 8.34 -11.84
C SER A 41 -1.01 7.72 -11.53
N GLU A 42 -2.01 8.09 -12.34
CA GLU A 42 -3.38 7.59 -12.29
C GLU A 42 -3.43 6.08 -12.52
N ALA A 43 -2.71 5.58 -13.52
CA ALA A 43 -2.64 4.17 -13.85
C ALA A 43 -2.11 3.34 -12.68
N GLN A 44 -1.10 3.86 -11.97
CA GLN A 44 -0.55 3.20 -10.79
C GLN A 44 -1.56 3.17 -9.64
N ALA A 45 -2.24 4.28 -9.39
CA ALA A 45 -3.26 4.34 -8.34
C ALA A 45 -4.46 3.45 -8.64
N ARG A 46 -4.95 3.41 -9.89
CA ARG A 46 -6.03 2.50 -10.32
C ARG A 46 -5.64 1.03 -10.20
N TYR A 47 -4.43 0.69 -10.61
CA TYR A 47 -3.91 -0.68 -10.46
C TYR A 47 -3.94 -1.11 -8.99
N PHE A 48 -3.37 -0.30 -8.09
CA PHE A 48 -3.36 -0.64 -6.67
C PHE A 48 -4.74 -0.60 -6.03
N ALA A 49 -5.63 0.31 -6.44
CA ALA A 49 -7.02 0.31 -5.98
C ALA A 49 -7.71 -1.02 -6.33
N ALA A 50 -7.52 -1.53 -7.55
CA ALA A 50 -8.03 -2.84 -7.94
C ALA A 50 -7.38 -3.98 -7.13
N VAL A 51 -6.06 -3.94 -6.90
CA VAL A 51 -5.37 -4.94 -6.06
C VAL A 51 -5.91 -4.95 -4.63
N PHE A 52 -6.15 -3.78 -4.02
CA PHE A 52 -6.72 -3.71 -2.67
C PHE A 52 -8.19 -4.14 -2.65
N ALA A 53 -8.97 -3.80 -3.67
CA ALA A 53 -10.37 -4.23 -3.79
C ALA A 53 -10.50 -5.75 -3.98
N LEU A 54 -9.50 -6.39 -4.59
CA LEU A 54 -9.41 -7.85 -4.69
C LEU A 54 -9.05 -8.52 -3.35
N GLY A 55 -8.56 -7.76 -2.37
CA GLY A 55 -8.17 -8.21 -1.04
C GLY A 55 -6.93 -9.13 -1.05
N PRO A 56 -6.30 -9.36 0.12
CA PRO A 56 -5.20 -10.31 0.21
C PRO A 56 -5.74 -11.74 0.20
N ARG A 57 -5.62 -12.46 -0.94
CA ARG A 57 -5.65 -13.95 -0.92
C ARG A 57 -4.28 -14.54 -0.53
N VAL A 58 -3.52 -13.82 0.32
CA VAL A 58 -2.09 -13.98 0.66
C VAL A 58 -1.15 -13.38 -0.40
N LEU A 59 -0.52 -12.25 -0.05
CA LEU A 59 0.62 -11.68 -0.77
C LEU A 59 1.92 -12.15 -0.10
N PRO A 60 2.93 -12.61 -0.86
CA PRO A 60 4.19 -13.11 -0.32
C PRO A 60 4.92 -12.02 0.50
N PRO A 61 5.70 -12.43 1.53
CA PRO A 61 6.39 -11.50 2.40
C PRO A 61 7.22 -10.54 1.58
N ALA A 62 6.96 -9.24 1.75
CA ALA A 62 7.68 -8.19 1.06
C ALA A 62 9.17 -8.35 1.37
N LEU A 63 9.96 -8.72 0.35
CA LEU A 63 11.41 -8.69 0.45
C LEU A 63 11.79 -7.27 0.88
N PRO A 64 12.60 -7.10 1.95
CA PRO A 64 12.95 -5.79 2.45
C PRO A 64 13.56 -4.99 1.30
N ALA A 65 12.91 -3.88 0.95
CA ALA A 65 13.38 -2.97 -0.08
C ALA A 65 14.85 -2.66 0.23
N ARG A 66 15.73 -3.20 -0.60
CA ARG A 66 17.18 -3.11 -0.45
C ARG A 66 17.52 -1.62 -0.38
N ARG A 67 17.76 -1.10 0.83
CA ARG A 67 18.28 0.25 1.06
C ARG A 67 19.44 0.41 0.10
N LYS A 68 19.29 1.24 -0.94
CA LYS A 68 20.41 1.66 -1.79
C LYS A 68 21.36 2.39 -0.85
N ARG A 69 22.34 1.66 -0.32
CA ARG A 69 23.51 2.20 0.33
C ARG A 69 24.24 2.94 -0.78
N SER A 70 24.04 4.24 -0.90
CA SER A 70 24.91 5.10 -1.68
C SER A 70 26.27 5.07 -0.99
N ARG A 71 27.08 4.08 -1.37
CA ARG A 71 28.51 4.07 -1.12
C ARG A 71 29.19 4.56 -2.38
N ARG A 72 29.74 5.77 -2.32
CA ARG A 72 31.11 6.14 -2.74
C ARG A 72 31.27 7.64 -2.45
N ALA A 73 32.21 8.06 -1.59
CA ALA A 73 33.68 7.99 -1.67
C ALA A 73 34.25 9.11 -2.56
N ALA A 74 34.80 10.13 -1.89
CA ALA A 74 36.15 10.68 -2.06
C ALA A 74 36.43 11.56 -0.84
#